data_AF-A0A2D9IV02-F1
#
_entry.id   AF-A0A2D9IV02-F1
#
_cell.length_a   1.000
_cell.length_b   1.000
_cell.length_c   1.000
_cell.angle_alpha   90.00
_cell.angle_beta   90.00
_cell.angle_gamma   90.00
#
_symmetry.space_group_name_H-M   'P 1'
#
loop_
_entity.id
_entity.type
_entity.pdbx_description
1 polymer ?
#
loop_
_entity_poly.entity_id
_entity_poly.type
_entity_poly.pdbx_seq_one_letter_code
_entity_poly.pdbx_strand_id
1 'polypeptide(L)'
;MKWLSDDNWQTATIEDIPSYMKVSLGDVVETSGATGIFPKGILVGTVIKVEEIEGTQFLNVKIAISEDYASIYNSYIIQNKLREQFKLLKQGE
;
A
#
# COMPACT_ATOMS: atom_id res chain seq x y z
N MET A 1 -2.18 -2.49 -1.27
CA MET A 1 -0.84 -2.98 -0.91
C MET A 1 -0.96 -3.76 0.38
N LYS A 2 -0.43 -4.98 0.37
CA LYS A 2 -0.22 -5.78 1.58
C LYS A 2 1.20 -6.34 1.54
N TRP A 3 1.72 -6.63 2.72
CA TRP A 3 2.97 -7.36 2.87
C TRP A 3 2.61 -8.84 2.98
N LEU A 4 2.97 -9.61 1.97
CA LEU A 4 2.75 -11.04 1.96
C LEU A 4 3.94 -11.76 2.64
N SER A 5 3.78 -13.05 2.90
CA SER A 5 4.79 -13.88 3.60
C SER A 5 6.14 -13.93 2.87
N ASP A 6 6.14 -13.70 1.56
CA ASP A 6 7.29 -13.72 0.67
C ASP A 6 7.84 -12.31 0.37
N ASP A 7 7.31 -11.28 1.03
CA ASP A 7 7.83 -9.92 0.98
C ASP A 7 8.84 -9.65 2.10
N ASN A 8 9.86 -8.85 1.79
CA ASN A 8 10.85 -8.36 2.75
C ASN A 8 10.81 -6.82 2.81
N TRP A 9 11.62 -6.20 3.68
CA TRP A 9 11.60 -4.75 3.93
C TRP A 9 11.82 -3.85 2.70
N GLN A 10 12.21 -4.41 1.55
CA GLN A 10 12.39 -3.74 0.26
C GLN A 10 11.28 -4.05 -0.75
N THR A 11 10.37 -4.97 -0.46
CA THR A 11 9.32 -5.41 -1.39
C THR A 11 7.93 -5.35 -0.77
N ALA A 12 6.94 -5.19 -1.63
CA ALA A 12 5.54 -5.27 -1.23
C ALA A 12 4.68 -5.73 -2.41
N THR A 13 3.50 -6.27 -2.10
CA THR A 13 2.59 -6.80 -3.11
C THR A 13 1.31 -5.96 -3.19
N ILE A 14 0.88 -5.67 -4.41
CA ILE A 14 -0.40 -5.02 -4.72
C ILE A 14 -1.33 -6.08 -5.28
N GLU A 15 -2.39 -6.35 -4.55
CA GLU A 15 -3.49 -7.23 -4.94
C GLU A 15 -4.64 -6.41 -5.56
N ASP A 16 -5.66 -7.10 -6.05
CA ASP A 16 -6.90 -6.53 -6.60
C ASP A 16 -6.70 -5.69 -7.88
N ILE A 17 -5.62 -5.94 -8.63
CA ILE A 17 -5.40 -5.32 -9.94
C ILE A 17 -6.12 -6.16 -11.01
N PRO A 18 -7.06 -5.60 -11.79
CA PRO A 18 -7.73 -6.36 -12.85
C PRO A 18 -6.75 -6.86 -13.92
N SER A 19 -6.93 -8.09 -14.39
CA SER A 19 -6.05 -8.74 -15.37
C SER A 19 -6.01 -8.08 -16.75
N TYR A 20 -7.03 -7.30 -17.10
CA TYR A 20 -7.03 -6.50 -18.34
C TYR A 20 -6.20 -5.21 -18.23
N MET A 21 -5.71 -4.85 -17.05
CA MET A 21 -4.88 -3.68 -16.85
C MET A 21 -3.48 -3.94 -17.42
N LYS A 22 -2.95 -2.99 -18.20
CA LYS A 22 -1.58 -3.06 -18.71
C LYS A 22 -0.62 -2.66 -17.60
N VAL A 23 0.01 -3.65 -16.97
CA VAL A 23 1.10 -3.45 -16.00
C VAL A 23 2.34 -4.15 -16.54
N SER A 24 3.46 -3.43 -16.58
CA SER A 24 4.74 -3.90 -17.09
C SER A 24 5.83 -3.80 -16.02
N LEU A 25 6.87 -4.63 -16.19
CA LEU A 25 8.08 -4.52 -15.38
C LEU A 25 8.72 -3.14 -15.57
N GLY A 26 9.11 -2.51 -14.47
CA GLY A 26 9.68 -1.16 -14.49
C GLY A 26 8.64 -0.04 -14.39
N ASP A 27 7.35 -0.33 -14.38
CA ASP A 27 6.32 0.69 -14.17
C ASP A 27 6.43 1.30 -12.76
N VAL A 28 6.16 2.60 -12.68
CA VAL A 28 6.18 3.36 -11.43
C VAL A 28 4.81 3.28 -10.75
N VAL A 29 4.82 2.99 -9.46
CA VAL A 29 3.62 2.99 -8.63
C VAL A 29 3.59 4.23 -7.75
N GLU A 30 2.49 4.98 -7.84
CA GLU A 30 2.22 6.16 -7.02
C GLU A 30 0.91 6.03 -6.23
N THR A 31 0.78 6.78 -5.14
CA THR A 31 -0.46 6.85 -4.36
C THR A 31 -1.58 7.50 -5.16
N SER A 32 -2.76 6.88 -5.19
CA SER A 32 -3.94 7.43 -5.89
C SER A 32 -4.70 8.50 -5.09
N GLY A 33 -4.54 8.52 -3.76
CA GLY A 33 -5.28 9.39 -2.85
C GLY A 33 -6.73 8.97 -2.57
N ALA A 34 -7.17 7.79 -3.04
CA ALA A 34 -8.58 7.37 -3.02
C ALA A 34 -9.23 7.31 -1.62
N THR A 35 -8.46 7.01 -0.57
CA THR A 35 -8.98 6.88 0.80
C THR A 35 -8.92 8.18 1.60
N GLY A 36 -8.30 9.24 1.06
CA GLY A 36 -8.06 10.50 1.77
C GLY A 36 -7.01 10.44 2.88
N ILE A 37 -6.40 9.27 3.12
CA ILE A 37 -5.35 9.09 4.15
C ILE A 37 -3.99 9.59 3.65
N PHE A 38 -3.67 9.31 2.39
CA PHE A 38 -2.44 9.75 1.73
C PHE A 38 -2.79 10.70 0.59
N PRO A 39 -2.00 11.76 0.35
CA PRO A 39 -2.17 12.58 -0.83
C PRO A 39 -1.83 11.78 -2.09
N LYS A 40 -2.36 12.21 -3.24
CA LYS A 40 -2.06 11.61 -4.55
C LYS A 40 -0.65 11.97 -5.01
N GLY A 41 0.01 11.05 -5.72
CA GLY A 41 1.27 11.30 -6.43
C GLY A 41 2.54 11.08 -5.61
N ILE A 42 2.46 10.38 -4.46
CA ILE A 42 3.65 9.96 -3.73
C ILE A 42 4.19 8.70 -4.38
N LEU A 43 5.48 8.69 -4.71
CA LEU A 43 6.19 7.52 -5.21
C LEU A 43 6.20 6.42 -4.14
N VAL A 44 5.73 5.22 -4.51
CA VAL A 44 5.71 4.06 -3.64
C VAL A 44 6.82 3.08 -4.02
N GLY A 45 6.96 2.80 -5.32
CA GLY A 45 7.80 1.70 -5.77
C GLY A 45 7.84 1.54 -7.28
N THR A 46 8.61 0.55 -7.72
CA THR A 46 8.72 0.13 -9.11
C THR A 46 8.32 -1.33 -9.25
N VAL A 47 7.56 -1.68 -10.29
CA VAL A 47 7.12 -3.05 -10.55
C VAL A 47 8.30 -3.96 -10.87
N ILE A 48 8.46 -5.04 -10.09
CA ILE A 48 9.51 -6.05 -10.27
C ILE A 48 8.96 -7.42 -10.67
N LYS A 49 7.67 -7.67 -10.46
CA LYS A 49 7.00 -8.91 -10.89
C LYS A 49 5.51 -8.67 -11.10
N VAL A 50 4.96 -9.33 -12.13
CA VAL A 50 3.53 -9.42 -12.38
C VAL A 50 3.16 -10.90 -12.43
N GLU A 51 2.21 -11.31 -11.61
CA GLU A 51 1.75 -12.70 -11.51
C GLU A 51 0.25 -12.74 -11.73
N GLU A 52 -0.18 -13.58 -12.67
CA GLU A 52 -1.59 -13.90 -12.84
C GLU A 52 -2.01 -14.90 -11.76
N ILE A 53 -3.13 -14.63 -11.10
CA ILE A 53 -3.68 -15.57 -10.12
C ILE A 53 -4.61 -16.52 -10.87
N GLU A 54 -4.18 -17.78 -11.01
CA GLU A 54 -4.95 -18.81 -11.70
C GLU A 54 -6.39 -18.90 -11.15
N GLY A 55 -7.36 -18.92 -12.08
CA GLY A 55 -8.78 -19.00 -11.73
C GLY A 55 -9.42 -17.68 -11.29
N THR A 56 -8.72 -16.54 -11.36
CA THR A 56 -9.28 -15.22 -11.03
C THR A 56 -9.08 -14.21 -12.16
N GLN A 57 -9.77 -13.07 -12.05
CA GLN A 57 -9.62 -11.91 -12.94
C GLN A 57 -8.61 -10.87 -12.40
N PHE A 58 -7.77 -11.26 -11.44
CA PHE A 58 -6.87 -10.37 -10.73
C PHE A 58 -5.41 -10.77 -10.92
N LEU A 59 -4.54 -9.77 -10.79
CA LEU A 59 -3.10 -9.86 -10.82
C LEU A 59 -2.54 -9.56 -9.43
N ASN A 60 -1.48 -10.26 -9.08
CA ASN A 60 -0.58 -9.86 -8.01
C ASN A 60 0.62 -9.14 -8.63
N VAL A 61 0.84 -7.90 -8.21
CA VAL A 61 1.96 -7.08 -8.69
C VAL A 61 2.92 -6.85 -7.53
N LYS A 62 4.11 -7.42 -7.63
CA LYS A 62 5.18 -7.18 -6.66
C LYS A 62 5.99 -5.96 -7.07
N ILE A 63 6.24 -5.09 -6.11
CA ILE A 63 7.02 -3.87 -6.31
C ILE A 63 8.26 -3.87 -5.43
N ALA A 64 9.33 -3.27 -5.93
CA ALA A 64 10.45 -2.78 -5.13
C ALA A 64 10.07 -1.42 -4.57
N ILE A 65 10.15 -1.28 -3.25
CA ILE A 65 9.85 -0.05 -2.53
C ILE A 65 10.94 0.97 -2.82
N SER A 66 10.54 2.21 -3.12
CA SER A 66 11.50 3.29 -3.45
C SER A 66 12.12 3.96 -2.22
N GLU A 67 11.37 3.99 -1.12
CA GLU A 67 11.81 4.58 0.14
C GLU A 67 12.65 3.60 0.95
N ASP A 68 13.76 4.08 1.50
CA ASP A 68 14.59 3.29 2.41
C ASP A 68 13.99 3.31 3.82
N TYR A 69 13.10 2.36 4.09
CA TYR A 69 12.52 2.17 5.43
C TYR A 69 13.58 1.78 6.49
N ALA A 70 14.78 1.33 6.09
CA ALA A 70 15.87 1.05 7.03
C ALA A 70 16.60 2.33 7.49
N SER A 71 16.44 3.44 6.78
CA SER A 71 17.05 4.74 7.13
C SER A 71 16.15 5.66 7.97
N ILE A 72 14.98 5.18 8.43
CA ILE A 72 14.06 6.00 9.22
C ILE A 72 14.58 6.14 10.66
N TYR A 73 15.37 7.18 10.88
CA TYR A 73 15.79 7.62 12.23
C TYR A 73 14.67 8.33 13.01
N ASN A 74 13.65 8.86 12.33
CA ASN A 74 12.57 9.65 12.94
C ASN A 74 11.20 9.07 12.60
N SER A 75 10.70 8.15 13.44
CA SER A 75 9.30 7.74 13.40
C SER A 75 8.51 8.52 14.47
N TYR A 76 7.30 8.96 14.13
CA TYR A 76 6.40 9.62 15.06
C TYR A 76 5.23 8.70 15.38
N ILE A 77 5.11 8.30 16.65
CA ILE A 77 3.93 7.58 17.14
C ILE A 77 2.89 8.63 17.55
N ILE A 78 1.83 8.79 16.76
CA ILE A 78 0.71 9.67 17.10
C ILE A 78 -0.29 8.89 17.95
N GLN A 79 -0.23 9.07 19.27
CA GLN A 79 -1.23 8.54 20.19
C GLN A 79 -2.42 9.50 20.28
N ASN A 80 -3.55 9.12 19.67
CA ASN A 80 -4.79 9.90 19.79
C ASN A 80 -5.41 9.72 21.19
N LYS A 81 -5.13 10.68 22.09
CA LYS A 81 -5.64 10.70 23.47
C LYS A 81 -7.15 10.92 23.58
N LEU A 82 -7.82 11.38 22.52
CA LEU A 82 -9.25 11.68 22.51
C LEU A 82 -10.09 10.55 21.89
N ARG A 83 -9.46 9.44 21.47
CA ARG A 83 -10.13 8.32 20.80
C ARG A 83 -11.30 7.73 21.59
N GLU A 84 -11.18 7.65 22.91
CA GLU A 84 -12.24 7.19 23.81
C GLU A 84 -13.45 8.13 23.80
N GLN A 85 -13.21 9.45 23.91
CA GLN A 85 -14.28 10.46 23.90
C GLN A 85 -15.01 10.51 22.55
N PHE A 86 -14.26 10.41 21.45
CA PHE A 86 -14.86 10.33 20.11
C PHE A 86 -15.69 9.07 19.88
N LYS A 87 -15.33 7.93 20.51
CA LYS A 87 -16.15 6.71 20.48
C LYS A 87 -17.47 6.89 21.23
N LEU A 88 -17.43 7.52 22.40
CA LEU A 88 -18.61 7.78 23.22
C LEU A 88 -19.60 8.71 22.50
N LEU A 89 -19.10 9.75 21.81
CA LEU A 89 -19.96 10.68 21.06
C LEU A 89 -20.66 10.03 19.87
N LYS A 90 -20.06 9.01 19.24
CA LYS A 90 -20.67 8.30 18.11
C LYS A 90 -21.67 7.20 18.49
N GLN A 91 -21.73 6.79 19.76
CA GLN A 91 -22.70 5.80 20.24
C GLN A 91 -23.99 6.43 20.76
N GLY A 92 -24.07 7.77 20.81
CA GLY A 92 -25.24 8.52 21.23
C GLY A 92 -26.09 9.08 20.08
N GLU A 93 -25.77 8.74 18.83
CA GLU A 93 -26.64 8.87 17.65
C GLU A 93 -27.24 7.50 17.31
#